data_AF-A0A9W5K7A0-F1
#
_entry.id   AF-A0A9W5K7A0-F1
#
_cell.length_a   1.000
_cell.length_b   1.000
_cell.length_c   1.000
_cell.angle_alpha   90.00
_cell.angle_beta   90.00
_cell.angle_gamma   90.00
#
_symmetry.space_group_name_H-M   'P 1'
#
loop_
_entity.id
_entity.type
_entity.pdbx_description
1 polymer ?
#
loop_
_entity_poly.entity_id
_entity_poly.type
_entity_poly.pdbx_seq_one_letter_code
_entity_poly.pdbx_strand_id
1 'polypeptide(L)' 'MKKVKNPDIKIECVEDKYVLYCLVSGIDPETFWHEPISSVERIYAGITAFEAWRNNPK' A
#
# COMPACT_ATOMS: atom_id res chain seq x y z
N MET A 1 10.15 -18.01 18.59
CA MET A 1 9.10 -17.23 17.88
C MET A 1 9.05 -17.69 16.43
N LYS A 2 7.90 -18.15 15.92
CA LYS A 2 7.76 -18.41 14.47
C LYS A 2 7.92 -17.06 13.76
N LYS A 3 8.93 -16.91 12.90
CA LYS A 3 9.03 -15.75 12.01
C LYS A 3 7.82 -15.80 11.09
N VAL A 4 6.87 -14.88 11.28
CA VAL A 4 5.79 -14.66 10.33
C VAL A 4 6.45 -14.20 9.05
N LYS A 5 6.35 -14.99 7.98
CA LYS A 5 6.78 -14.56 6.66
C LYS A 5 5.79 -13.49 6.22
N ASN A 6 6.28 -12.30 5.89
CA ASN A 6 5.44 -11.32 5.22
C ASN A 6 4.97 -11.93 3.89
N PRO A 7 3.66 -11.85 3.59
CA PRO A 7 3.16 -12.29 2.30
C PRO A 7 3.75 -11.42 1.20
N ASP A 8 4.14 -12.05 0.09
CA ASP A 8 4.53 -11.35 -1.13
C ASP A 8 3.25 -10.96 -1.88
N ILE A 9 2.92 -9.67 -1.87
CA ILE A 9 1.71 -9.14 -2.49
C ILE A 9 2.11 -8.46 -3.79
N LYS A 10 1.57 -8.97 -4.89
CA LYS A 10 1.73 -8.37 -6.23
C LYS A 10 0.42 -7.70 -6.64
N ILE A 11 0.48 -6.41 -6.91
CA ILE A 11 -0.66 -5.62 -7.39
C ILE A 11 -0.62 -5.63 -8.91
N GLU A 12 -1.67 -6.13 -9.56
CA GLU A 12 -1.70 -6.29 -11.01
C GLU A 12 -2.69 -5.33 -11.70
N CYS A 13 -3.78 -4.96 -11.02
CA CYS A 13 -4.80 -4.06 -11.57
C CYS A 13 -5.33 -3.00 -10.58
N VAL A 14 -6.25 -2.16 -11.07
CA VAL A 14 -6.90 -1.11 -10.25
C VAL A 14 -7.80 -1.71 -9.19
N GLU A 15 -8.43 -2.85 -9.49
CA GLU A 15 -9.27 -3.61 -8.56
C GLU A 15 -8.43 -4.13 -7.38
N ASP A 16 -7.20 -4.61 -7.64
CA ASP A 16 -6.28 -5.03 -6.57
C ASP A 16 -5.88 -3.83 -5.69
N LYS A 17 -5.64 -2.66 -6.30
CA LYS A 17 -5.37 -1.41 -5.58
C LYS A 17 -6.57 -1.02 -4.71
N TYR A 18 -7.77 -1.08 -5.27
CA TYR A 18 -9.00 -0.78 -4.52
C TYR A 18 -9.15 -1.71 -3.31
N VAL A 19 -8.94 -3.01 -3.48
CA VAL A 19 -9.02 -3.98 -2.39
C VAL A 19 -7.95 -3.68 -1.33
N LEU A 20 -6.70 -3.48 -1.72
CA LEU A 20 -5.61 -3.23 -0.77
C LEU A 20 -5.78 -1.91 0.00
N TYR A 21 -6.17 -0.83 -0.69
CA TYR A 21 -6.27 0.48 -0.05
C TYR A 21 -7.57 0.64 0.71
N CYS A 22 -8.70 0.32 0.10
CA CYS A 22 -9.99 0.55 0.73
C CYS A 22 -10.35 -0.51 1.76
N LEU A 23 -10.14 -1.79 1.43
CA LEU A 23 -10.60 -2.87 2.31
C LEU A 23 -9.56 -3.27 3.37
N VAL A 24 -8.27 -3.27 3.01
CA VAL A 24 -7.21 -3.67 3.94
C VAL A 24 -6.66 -2.48 4.72
N SER A 25 -6.42 -1.35 4.06
CA SER A 25 -5.80 -0.17 4.67
C SER A 25 -6.80 0.85 5.23
N GLY A 26 -8.10 0.64 4.99
CA GLY A 26 -9.17 1.50 5.51
C GLY A 26 -9.25 2.88 4.88
N ILE A 27 -8.68 3.07 3.68
CA ILE A 27 -8.84 4.31 2.90
C ILE A 27 -10.28 4.37 2.39
N ASP A 28 -10.95 5.51 2.54
CA ASP A 28 -12.32 5.58 2.06
C ASP A 28 -12.38 5.49 0.51
N PRO A 29 -13.40 4.83 -0.05
CA PRO A 29 -13.53 4.67 -1.50
C PRO A 29 -13.58 5.99 -2.27
N GLU A 30 -14.17 7.04 -1.70
CA GLU A 30 -14.34 8.32 -2.37
C GLU A 30 -12.99 9.02 -2.55
N THR A 31 -12.13 9.00 -1.53
CA THR A 31 -10.74 9.44 -1.62
C THR A 31 -9.95 8.61 -2.63
N PHE A 32 -10.14 7.29 -2.67
CA PHE A 32 -9.43 6.44 -3.64
C PHE A 32 -9.77 6.80 -5.11
N TRP A 33 -11.04 7.03 -5.42
CA TRP A 33 -11.48 7.31 -6.78
C TRP A 33 -11.25 8.76 -7.24
N HIS A 34 -11.14 9.71 -6.30
CA HIS A 34 -10.96 11.13 -6.61
C HIS A 34 -9.53 11.64 -6.42
N GLU A 35 -8.64 10.87 -5.78
CA GLU A 35 -7.21 11.15 -5.84
C GLU A 35 -6.67 10.83 -7.24
N PRO A 36 -5.89 11.74 -7.85
CA PRO A 36 -5.11 11.41 -9.02
C PRO A 36 -4.37 10.08 -8.83
N ILE A 37 -4.44 9.18 -9.81
CA ILE A 37 -3.70 7.90 -9.77
C ILE A 37 -2.22 8.12 -9.41
N SER A 38 -1.61 9.22 -9.87
CA SER A 38 -0.25 9.62 -9.54
C SER A 38 -0.04 9.91 -8.04
N SER A 39 -1.04 10.43 -7.34
CA SER A 39 -1.01 10.62 -5.90
C SER A 39 -1.14 9.31 -5.14
N VAL A 40 -2.01 8.40 -5.59
CA VAL A 40 -2.13 7.04 -5.04
C VAL A 40 -0.81 6.29 -5.17
N GLU A 41 -0.16 6.38 -6.33
CA GLU A 41 1.17 5.82 -6.57
C GLU A 41 2.26 6.46 -5.70
N ARG A 42 2.17 7.77 -5.45
CA ARG A 42 3.09 8.50 -4.57
C ARG A 42 2.92 8.14 -3.10
N ILE A 43 1.69 7.98 -2.63
CA ILE A 43 1.38 7.53 -1.26
C ILE A 43 1.92 6.12 -1.06
N TYR A 44 1.73 5.23 -2.04
CA TYR A 44 2.30 3.89 -2.02
C TYR A 44 3.83 3.93 -1.93
N ALA A 45 4.48 4.68 -2.82
CA ALA A 45 5.94 4.82 -2.80
C ALA A 45 6.45 5.36 -1.46
N GLY A 46 5.72 6.30 -0.85
CA GLY A 46 6.02 6.82 0.49
C GLY A 46 5.89 5.77 1.59
N ILE A 47 4.82 4.96 1.58
CA ILE A 47 4.64 3.86 2.54
C ILE A 47 5.75 2.80 2.35
N THR A 48 6.06 2.42 1.12
CA THR A 48 7.16 1.50 0.81
C THR A 48 8.51 2.04 1.29
N ALA A 49 8.78 3.32 1.06
CA ALA A 49 10.01 3.97 1.53
C ALA A 49 10.08 4.03 3.06
N PHE A 50 8.97 4.34 3.73
CA PHE A 50 8.88 4.37 5.19
C PHE A 50 9.07 2.97 5.80
N GLU A 51 8.40 1.95 5.26
CA GLU A 51 8.58 0.54 5.63
C GLU A 51 10.03 0.09 5.45
N ALA A 52 10.67 0.45 4.33
CA ALA A 52 12.07 0.14 4.05
C ALA A 52 13.02 0.77 5.08
N TRP A 53 12.80 2.04 5.43
CA TRP A 53 13.55 2.70 6.50
C TRP A 53 13.31 2.03 7.86
N ARG A 54 12.05 1.78 8.24
CA ARG A 54 11.70 1.16 9.53
C ARG A 54 12.35 -0.21 9.70
N ASN A 55 12.42 -1.00 8.64
CA ASN A 55 12.95 -2.36 8.67
C ASN A 55 14.47 -2.41 8.62
N ASN A 56 15.12 -1.34 8.16
CA ASN A 56 16.57 -1.23 8.16
C ASN A 56 17.00 0.22 8.42
N PRO A 57 16.75 0.74 9.65
CA PRO A 57 17.05 2.11 9.97
C PRO A 57 18.57 2.21 10.09
N LYS A 58 19.19 2.91 9.15
CA LYS A 58 20.58 3.34 9.29
C LYS A 58 20.66 4.56 10.19
#